data_AF-A0A966F2X8-F1
#
_entry.id   AF-A0A966F2X8-F1
#
_cell.length_a   1.000
_cell.length_b   1.000
_cell.length_c   1.000
_cell.angle_alpha   90.00
_cell.angle_beta   90.00
_cell.angle_gamma   90.00
#
_symmetry.space_group_name_H-M   'P 1'
#
loop_
_entity.id
_entity.type
_entity.pdbx_description
1 polymer ?
#
loop_
_entity_poly.entity_id
_entity_poly.type
_entity_poly.pdbx_seq_one_letter_code
_entity_poly.pdbx_strand_id
1 'polypeptide(L)'
;LELPIDQIAASLRESFAELLQTELPEPRLQLGHRWRFALALNPAEEGFRADPGRALAIAGDWLSGSRVEGAWVSGRKAGQWLAQTA
;
A
#
# COMPACT_ATOMS: atom_id res chain seq x y z
N LEU A 1 17.58 1.06 3.55
CA LEU A 1 17.70 0.93 5.02
C LEU A 1 17.12 -0.41 5.44
N GLU A 2 17.99 -1.35 5.81
CA GLU A 2 17.62 -2.65 6.39
C GLU A 2 17.97 -2.69 7.88
N LEU A 3 17.74 -1.57 8.57
CA LEU A 3 17.93 -1.51 10.02
C LEU A 3 16.84 -2.34 10.72
N PRO A 4 17.13 -2.84 11.94
CA PRO A 4 16.11 -3.43 12.80
C PRO A 4 14.92 -2.49 12.99
N ILE A 5 13.70 -3.06 13.02
CA ILE A 5 12.44 -2.31 13.10
C ILE A 5 12.40 -1.37 14.31
N ASP A 6 12.95 -1.80 15.44
CA ASP A 6 12.94 -1.01 16.68
C ASP A 6 13.82 0.23 16.57
N GLN A 7 14.93 0.15 15.82
CA GLN A 7 15.79 1.31 15.55
C GLN A 7 15.08 2.32 14.64
N ILE A 8 14.39 1.84 13.61
CA ILE A 8 13.59 2.73 12.74
C ILE A 8 12.46 3.39 13.54
N ALA A 9 11.78 2.65 14.41
CA ALA A 9 10.72 3.20 15.25
C ALA A 9 11.25 4.28 16.20
N ALA A 10 12.43 4.06 16.81
CA ALA A 10 13.09 5.05 17.65
C ALA A 10 13.47 6.33 16.86
N SER A 11 14.10 6.19 15.69
CA SER A 11 14.45 7.35 14.86
C SER A 11 13.23 8.14 14.38
N LEU A 12 12.13 7.48 14.02
CA LEU A 12 10.89 8.17 13.67
C LEU A 12 10.28 8.92 14.86
N ARG A 13 10.39 8.39 16.08
CA ARG A 13 9.95 9.06 17.31
C ARG A 13 10.83 10.28 17.60
N GLU A 14 12.14 10.19 17.45
CA GLU A 14 13.07 11.32 17.61
C GLU A 14 12.74 12.45 16.63
N SER A 15 12.58 12.13 15.33
CA SER A 15 12.16 13.13 14.33
C SER A 15 10.80 13.75 14.64
N PHE A 16 9.86 13.00 15.24
CA PHE A 16 8.58 13.54 15.67
C PHE A 16 8.71 14.50 16.86
N ALA A 17 9.58 14.19 17.84
CA ALA A 17 9.89 15.07 18.97
C ALA A 17 10.52 16.38 18.49
N GLU A 18 11.48 16.30 17.56
CA GLU A 18 12.13 17.45 16.93
C GLU A 18 11.13 18.34 16.20
N LEU A 19 10.23 17.75 15.40
CA LEU A 19 9.18 18.49 14.68
C LEU A 19 8.26 19.27 15.62
N LEU A 20 7.92 18.68 16.77
CA LEU A 20 7.07 19.31 17.79
C LEU A 20 7.83 20.25 18.72
N GLN A 21 9.17 20.27 18.66
CA GLN A 21 10.05 21.02 19.57
C GLN A 21 9.73 20.73 21.03
N THR A 22 9.46 19.45 21.35
CA THR A 22 9.07 19.04 22.70
C THR A 22 9.58 17.64 23.02
N GLU A 23 9.79 17.39 24.31
CA GLU A 23 10.10 16.06 24.79
C GLU A 23 8.82 15.20 24.78
N LEU A 24 8.91 14.02 24.17
CA LEU A 24 7.81 13.07 24.15
C LEU A 24 7.87 12.18 25.40
N PRO A 25 6.73 11.90 26.07
CA PRO A 25 6.71 10.94 27.17
C PRO A 25 7.08 9.55 26.68
N GLU A 26 7.63 8.71 27.55
CA GLU A 26 7.97 7.32 27.21
C GLU A 26 6.73 6.54 26.77
N PRO A 27 6.79 5.85 25.60
CA PRO A 27 5.63 5.17 25.06
C PRO A 27 5.43 3.85 25.79
N ARG A 28 4.18 3.54 26.17
CA ARG A 28 3.84 2.21 26.72
C ARG A 28 4.02 1.09 25.69
N LEU A 29 3.95 1.41 24.40
CA LEU A 29 4.12 0.50 23.28
C LEU A 29 4.73 1.26 22.11
N GLN A 30 5.77 0.70 21.50
CA GLN A 30 6.38 1.18 20.27
C GLN A 30 6.49 0.03 19.29
N LEU A 31 5.97 0.23 18.07
CA LEU A 31 5.99 -0.76 17.00
C LEU A 31 6.42 -0.09 15.71
N GLY A 32 7.31 -0.73 14.96
CA GLY A 32 7.60 -0.36 13.58
C GLY A 32 7.08 -1.42 12.61
N HIS A 33 6.73 -1.01 11.40
CA HIS A 33 6.34 -1.93 10.35
C HIS A 33 6.97 -1.50 9.01
N ARG A 34 7.42 -2.48 8.23
CA ARG A 34 8.01 -2.23 6.90
C ARG A 34 7.08 -2.68 5.79
N TRP A 35 6.42 -1.71 5.17
CA TRP A 35 5.61 -1.91 3.97
C TRP A 35 6.48 -1.88 2.72
N ARG A 36 6.98 -3.05 2.28
CA ARG A 36 7.86 -3.14 1.09
C ARG A 36 7.18 -2.64 -0.19
N PHE A 37 5.86 -2.81 -0.29
CA PHE A 37 5.05 -2.43 -1.44
C PHE A 37 3.92 -1.51 -1.00
N ALA A 38 4.27 -0.41 -0.32
CA ALA A 38 3.29 0.53 0.26
C ALA A 38 2.57 1.39 -0.79
N LEU A 39 3.28 1.74 -1.86
CA LEU A 39 2.83 2.67 -2.88
C LEU A 39 3.52 2.32 -4.20
N ALA A 40 2.74 2.12 -5.25
CA ALA A 40 3.28 2.07 -6.60
C ALA A 40 3.68 3.49 -7.04
N LEU A 41 4.95 3.68 -7.40
CA LEU A 41 5.48 4.97 -7.85
C LEU A 41 5.01 5.36 -9.25
N ASN A 42 4.75 4.36 -10.10
CA ASN A 42 4.25 4.53 -11.46
C ASN A 42 2.99 3.67 -11.63
N PRO A 43 1.83 4.08 -11.06
CA PRO A 43 0.60 3.34 -11.26
C PRO A 43 0.16 3.39 -12.72
N ALA A 44 -0.42 2.30 -13.18
CA ALA A 44 -1.15 2.23 -14.43
C ALA A 44 -2.59 2.75 -14.23
N GLU A 45 -3.26 3.04 -15.34
CA GLU A 45 -4.67 3.47 -15.40
C GLU A 45 -5.53 2.50 -16.22
N GLU A 46 -5.02 1.29 -16.45
CA GLU A 46 -5.69 0.21 -17.21
C GLU A 46 -6.96 -0.29 -16.50
N GLY A 47 -7.10 -0.04 -15.20
CA GLY A 47 -8.18 -0.54 -14.37
C GLY A 47 -7.93 -1.98 -13.93
N PHE A 48 -7.75 -2.92 -14.86
CA PHE A 48 -7.41 -4.31 -14.55
C PHE A 48 -6.64 -4.92 -15.73
N ARG A 49 -6.01 -6.08 -15.51
CA ARG A 49 -5.43 -6.89 -16.59
C ARG A 49 -6.11 -8.24 -16.61
N ALA A 50 -6.22 -8.87 -17.78
CA ALA A 50 -6.84 -10.18 -17.90
C ALA A 50 -6.18 -11.05 -18.97
N ASP A 51 -6.25 -12.37 -18.76
CA ASP A 51 -6.01 -13.41 -19.74
C ASP A 51 -7.36 -14.10 -20.04
N PRO A 52 -8.02 -13.74 -21.16
CA PRO A 52 -9.32 -14.32 -21.54
C PRO A 52 -9.27 -15.82 -21.77
N GLY A 53 -8.16 -16.35 -22.29
CA GLY A 53 -8.02 -17.79 -22.59
C GLY A 53 -8.02 -18.66 -21.32
N ARG A 54 -7.77 -18.05 -20.16
CA ARG A 54 -7.71 -18.73 -18.85
C ARG A 54 -8.77 -18.27 -17.87
N ALA A 55 -9.66 -17.35 -18.26
CA ALA A 55 -10.58 -16.65 -17.37
C ALA A 55 -9.86 -16.12 -16.10
N LEU A 56 -8.69 -15.51 -16.28
CA LEU A 56 -7.86 -14.99 -15.19
C LEU A 56 -7.82 -13.46 -15.24
N ALA A 57 -8.04 -12.79 -14.11
CA ALA A 57 -7.91 -11.35 -13.98
C ALA A 57 -6.94 -10.97 -12.86
N ILE A 58 -6.19 -9.89 -13.07
CA ILE A 58 -5.30 -9.25 -12.10
C ILE A 58 -5.87 -7.86 -11.79
N ALA A 59 -6.05 -7.61 -10.50
CA ALA A 59 -6.50 -6.33 -9.97
C ALA A 59 -5.54 -5.83 -8.89
N GLY A 60 -5.53 -4.53 -8.66
CA GLY A 60 -4.68 -3.88 -7.67
C GLY A 60 -4.84 -2.36 -7.70
N ASP A 61 -4.49 -1.70 -6.61
CA ASP A 61 -4.44 -0.24 -6.53
C ASP A 61 -3.52 0.37 -7.59
N TRP A 62 -2.38 -0.27 -7.85
CA TRP A 62 -1.40 0.12 -8.84
C TRP A 62 -1.93 0.06 -10.29
N LEU A 63 -3.09 -0.54 -10.54
CA LEU A 63 -3.74 -0.55 -11.85
C LEU A 63 -4.76 0.60 -12.02
N SER A 64 -4.98 1.40 -10.98
CA SER A 64 -5.91 2.54 -11.02
C SER A 64 -5.51 3.63 -10.01
N GLY A 65 -4.27 4.13 -10.10
CA GLY A 65 -3.86 5.33 -9.37
C GLY A 65 -3.29 5.16 -7.95
N SER A 66 -2.93 3.95 -7.50
CA SER A 66 -2.15 3.69 -6.26
C SER A 66 -2.81 4.20 -4.97
N ARG A 67 -4.14 4.10 -4.88
CA ARG A 67 -4.95 4.50 -3.73
C ARG A 67 -5.95 3.42 -3.37
N VAL A 68 -6.54 3.51 -2.19
CA VAL A 68 -7.65 2.64 -1.76
C VAL A 68 -8.79 2.63 -2.78
N GLU A 69 -9.17 3.81 -3.30
CA GLU A 69 -10.17 3.94 -4.36
C GLU A 69 -9.75 3.16 -5.62
N GLY A 70 -8.48 3.24 -6.00
CA GLY A 70 -7.93 2.51 -7.14
C GLY A 70 -8.04 1.00 -6.98
N ALA A 71 -7.74 0.47 -5.80
CA ALA A 71 -7.90 -0.97 -5.52
C ALA A 71 -9.36 -1.39 -5.68
N TRP A 72 -10.30 -0.60 -5.16
CA TRP A 72 -11.72 -0.90 -5.28
C TRP A 72 -12.20 -0.87 -6.74
N VAL A 73 -11.86 0.19 -7.48
CA VAL A 73 -12.24 0.34 -8.90
C VAL A 73 -11.65 -0.80 -9.73
N SER A 74 -10.37 -1.11 -9.51
CA SER A 74 -9.67 -2.20 -10.20
C SER A 74 -10.34 -3.56 -9.95
N GLY A 75 -10.58 -3.89 -8.68
CA GLY A 75 -11.23 -5.15 -8.30
C GLY A 75 -12.65 -5.27 -8.85
N ARG A 76 -13.42 -4.18 -8.84
CA ARG A 76 -14.77 -4.16 -9.40
C ARG A 76 -14.78 -4.44 -10.91
N LYS A 77 -13.90 -3.77 -11.67
CA LYS A 77 -13.77 -4.00 -13.12
C LYS A 77 -13.36 -5.43 -13.44
N ALA A 78 -12.36 -5.97 -12.72
CA ALA A 78 -11.92 -7.35 -12.88
C ALA A 78 -13.04 -8.36 -12.59
N GLY A 79 -13.79 -8.17 -11.49
CA GLY A 79 -14.91 -9.05 -11.13
C GLY A 79 -16.06 -8.99 -12.14
N GLN A 80 -16.39 -7.80 -12.66
CA GLN A 80 -17.39 -7.64 -13.72
C GLN A 80 -16.98 -8.37 -15.01
N TRP A 81 -15.71 -8.24 -15.39
CA TRP A 81 -15.18 -8.94 -16.57
C TRP A 81 -15.24 -10.46 -16.39
N LEU A 82 -14.83 -10.98 -15.23
CA LEU A 82 -14.92 -12.42 -14.93
C LEU A 82 -16.36 -12.94 -15.00
N ALA A 83 -17.32 -12.20 -14.43
CA ALA A 83 -18.73 -12.61 -14.43
C ALA A 83 -19.35 -12.67 -15.84
N GLN A 84 -18.77 -11.97 -16.82
CA GLN A 84 -19.22 -11.98 -18.23
C GLN A 84 -18.46 -12.99 -19.09
N THR A 85 -17.32 -13.49 -18.60
CA THR A 85 -16.43 -14.40 -19.33
C THR A 85 -16.60 -15.86 -18.88
N ALA A 86 -17.39 -16.10 -17.83
CA ALA A 86 -17.77 -17.41 -17.33
C ALA A 86 -18.96 -18.03 -18.10
#